data_AF-A0A841LJC2-F1
#
_entry.id   AF-A0A841LJC2-F1
#
_cell.length_a   1.000
_cell.length_b   1.000
_cell.length_c   1.000
_cell.angle_alpha   90.00
_cell.angle_beta   90.00
_cell.angle_gamma   90.00
#
_symmetry.space_group_name_H-M   'P 1'
#
loop_
_entity.id
_entity.type
_entity.pdbx_description
1 polymer ?
#
loop_
_entity_poly.entity_id
_entity_poly.type
_entity_poly.pdbx_seq_one_letter_code
_entity_poly.pdbx_strand_id
1 'polypeptide(L)'
;MDLYTELKGWQGAIGAVLGFAALIAGALFNFRLNRKRDERLRNEEIVSIACALYGEIVILRQSVARMANAVGYRYIRHGFQGDQPIDKYFVEQFAIANPKLYLALASKVGMLQSHLALEVVRFYARVEEAETWLPRLQVDCERPYTYGVKYVLDPAIDAVIGVTPALRIIEKMAGIIDEAGMPDLKKALDAQELEKMQSQADRERD
;
A
#
# COMPACT_ATOMS: atom_id res chain seq x y z
N MET A 1 4.56 53.08 62.15
CA MET A 1 3.56 52.07 61.71
C MET A 1 3.78 51.66 60.26
N ASP A 2 4.34 52.54 59.42
CA ASP A 2 4.47 52.33 57.96
C ASP A 2 5.40 51.20 57.50
N LEU A 3 6.49 50.92 58.24
CA LEU A 3 7.46 49.89 57.84
C LEU A 3 6.86 48.46 57.84
N TYR A 4 5.94 48.19 58.76
CA TYR A 4 5.32 46.86 58.90
C TYR A 4 4.27 46.61 57.81
N THR A 5 3.54 47.65 57.42
CA THR A 5 2.58 47.60 56.31
C THR A 5 3.27 47.42 54.97
N GLU A 6 4.42 48.05 54.74
CA GLU A 6 5.23 47.83 53.54
C GLU A 6 5.76 46.39 53.47
N LEU A 7 6.33 45.88 54.57
CA LEU A 7 6.89 44.52 54.61
C LEU A 7 5.83 43.45 54.27
N LYS A 8 4.61 43.63 54.79
CA LYS A 8 3.46 42.76 54.51
C LYS A 8 3.03 42.83 53.03
N GLY A 9 3.11 44.01 52.41
CA GLY A 9 2.85 44.20 50.98
C GLY A 9 3.87 43.46 50.10
N TRP A 10 5.16 43.57 50.41
CA TRP A 10 6.23 42.85 49.72
C TRP A 10 6.10 41.33 49.83
N GLN A 11 5.74 40.82 51.00
CA GLN A 11 5.46 39.38 51.20
C GLN A 11 4.29 38.91 50.32
N GLY A 12 3.21 39.69 50.22
CA GLY A 12 2.08 39.38 49.35
C GLY A 12 2.46 39.36 47.86
N ALA A 13 3.27 40.32 47.42
CA ALA A 13 3.75 40.39 46.04
C ALA A 13 4.63 39.17 45.67
N ILE A 14 5.57 38.79 46.54
CA ILE A 14 6.42 37.62 46.34
C ILE A 14 5.57 36.34 46.27
N GLY A 15 4.60 36.19 47.18
CA GLY A 15 3.67 35.06 47.19
C GLY A 15 2.85 34.96 45.90
N ALA A 16 2.34 36.10 45.39
CA ALA A 16 1.58 36.15 44.15
C ALA A 16 2.45 35.79 42.93
N VAL A 17 3.68 36.31 42.85
CA VAL A 17 4.63 35.98 41.76
C VAL A 17 5.00 34.51 41.79
N LEU A 18 5.31 33.95 42.97
CA LEU A 18 5.63 32.53 43.11
C LEU A 18 4.43 31.63 42.78
N GLY A 19 3.23 31.98 43.23
CA GLY A 19 2.01 31.27 42.89
C GLY A 19 1.73 31.29 41.39
N PHE A 20 1.87 32.46 40.76
CA PHE A 20 1.71 32.60 39.32
C PHE A 20 2.77 31.81 38.52
N ALA A 21 4.04 31.87 38.94
CA ALA A 21 5.11 31.09 38.34
C ALA A 21 4.86 29.58 38.47
N ALA A 22 4.37 29.11 39.63
CA ALA A 22 4.01 27.72 39.85
C ALA A 22 2.86 27.27 38.93
N LEU A 23 1.84 28.11 38.73
CA LEU A 23 0.74 27.84 37.79
C LEU A 23 1.25 27.74 36.35
N ILE A 24 2.11 28.66 35.91
CA ILE A 24 2.72 28.60 34.57
C ILE A 24 3.54 27.32 34.41
N ALA A 25 4.40 26.98 35.38
CA ALA A 25 5.22 25.78 35.33
C ALA A 25 4.35 24.51 35.26
N GLY A 26 3.29 24.44 36.07
CA GLY A 26 2.33 23.33 36.06
C GLY A 26 1.61 23.21 34.71
N ALA A 27 1.16 24.31 34.13
CA ALA A 27 0.50 24.33 32.83
C ALA A 27 1.44 23.89 31.69
N LEU A 28 2.69 24.38 31.68
CA LEU A 28 3.71 23.98 30.69
C LEU A 28 4.05 22.49 30.80
N PHE A 29 4.14 21.96 32.02
CA PHE A 29 4.38 20.53 32.26
C PHE A 29 3.22 19.68 31.73
N ASN A 30 1.97 20.07 32.01
CA ASN A 30 0.79 19.36 31.51
C ASN A 30 0.69 19.40 29.98
N PHE A 31 0.99 20.54 29.36
CA PHE A 31 1.05 20.66 27.90
C PHE A 31 2.09 19.70 27.29
N ARG A 32 3.29 19.60 27.89
CA ARG A 32 4.32 18.65 27.43
C ARG A 32 3.88 17.19 27.57
N LEU A 33 3.18 16.84 28.64
CA LEU A 33 2.65 15.49 28.83
C LEU A 33 1.58 15.14 27.80
N ASN A 34 0.63 16.06 27.57
CA ASN A 34 -0.42 15.86 26.56
C ASN A 34 0.17 15.70 25.17
N ARG A 35 1.14 16.55 24.79
CA ARG A 35 1.82 16.42 23.49
C ARG A 35 2.48 15.06 23.31
N LYS A 36 3.19 14.55 24.33
CA LYS A 36 3.81 13.21 24.26
C LYS A 36 2.77 12.09 24.15
N ARG A 37 1.63 12.23 24.83
CA ARG A 37 0.53 11.26 24.76
C ARG A 37 -0.09 11.26 23.37
N ASP A 38 -0.37 12.43 22.81
CA ASP A 38 -0.98 12.56 21.49
C ASP A 38 -0.04 12.06 20.39
N GLU A 39 1.27 12.28 20.52
CA GLU A 39 2.30 11.69 19.64
C GLU A 39 2.30 10.15 19.71
N ARG A 40 2.16 9.56 20.91
CA ARG A 40 2.04 8.10 21.07
C ARG A 40 0.79 7.54 20.43
N LEU A 41 -0.37 8.13 20.73
CA LEU A 41 -1.66 7.72 20.17
C LEU A 41 -1.65 7.79 18.64
N ARG A 42 -1.07 8.87 18.08
CA ARG A 42 -0.91 9.00 16.63
C ARG A 42 0.01 7.92 16.05
N ASN A 43 1.10 7.58 16.74
CA ASN A 43 1.99 6.51 16.29
C ASN A 43 1.31 5.14 16.34
N GLU A 44 0.54 4.86 17.39
CA GLU A 44 -0.26 3.63 17.51
C GLU A 44 -1.29 3.52 16.38
N GLU A 45 -1.96 4.63 16.04
CA GLU A 45 -2.90 4.68 14.93
C GLU A 45 -2.21 4.45 13.58
N ILE A 46 -1.04 5.06 13.33
CA ILE A 46 -0.24 4.84 12.12
C ILE A 46 0.14 3.37 11.97
N VAL A 47 0.61 2.74 13.05
CA VAL A 47 0.97 1.30 13.04
C VAL A 47 -0.27 0.44 12.78
N SER A 48 -1.41 0.76 13.40
CA SER A 48 -2.66 0.04 13.16
C SER A 48 -3.12 0.11 11.70
N ILE A 49 -3.06 1.29 11.08
CA ILE A 49 -3.37 1.48 9.66
C ILE A 49 -2.42 0.66 8.78
N ALA A 50 -1.11 0.73 9.07
CA ALA A 50 -0.11 -0.02 8.33
C ALA A 50 -0.35 -1.52 8.40
N CYS A 51 -0.65 -2.07 9.59
CA CYS A 51 -0.97 -3.48 9.79
C CYS A 51 -2.23 -3.91 9.02
N ALA A 52 -3.28 -3.09 9.03
CA ALA A 52 -4.51 -3.38 8.32
C ALA A 52 -4.28 -3.45 6.80
N LEU A 53 -3.55 -2.48 6.25
CA LEU A 53 -3.17 -2.46 4.84
C LEU A 53 -2.23 -3.63 4.48
N TYR A 54 -1.27 -3.96 5.34
CA TYR A 54 -0.38 -5.10 5.15
C TYR A 54 -1.16 -6.41 4.94
N GLY A 55 -2.16 -6.69 5.78
CA GLY A 55 -2.97 -7.90 5.64
C GLY A 55 -3.70 -7.96 4.29
N GLU A 56 -4.29 -6.85 3.85
CA GLU A 56 -4.98 -6.79 2.55
C GLU A 56 -4.00 -6.93 1.38
N ILE A 57 -2.87 -6.21 1.41
CA ILE A 57 -1.84 -6.26 0.38
C ILE A 57 -1.34 -7.69 0.22
N VAL A 58 -1.04 -8.41 1.31
CA VAL A 58 -0.54 -9.79 1.24
C VAL A 58 -1.52 -10.72 0.53
N ILE A 59 -2.82 -10.62 0.84
CA ILE A 59 -3.87 -11.45 0.22
C ILE A 59 -4.05 -11.10 -1.26
N LEU A 60 -4.11 -9.81 -1.59
CA LEU A 60 -4.23 -9.34 -2.97
C LEU A 60 -3.01 -9.74 -3.79
N ARG A 61 -1.81 -9.61 -3.21
CA ARG A 61 -0.54 -10.01 -3.84
C ARG A 61 -0.56 -11.48 -4.26
N GLN A 62 -1.07 -12.38 -3.42
CA GLN A 62 -1.24 -13.80 -3.76
C GLN A 62 -2.26 -14.03 -4.88
N SER A 63 -3.36 -13.27 -4.87
CA SER A 63 -4.42 -13.39 -5.89
C SER A 63 -3.94 -12.91 -7.26
N VAL A 64 -3.24 -11.77 -7.30
CA VAL A 64 -2.62 -11.19 -8.49
C VAL A 64 -1.57 -12.15 -9.06
N ALA A 65 -0.70 -12.71 -8.23
CA ALA A 65 0.31 -13.68 -8.66
C ALA A 65 -0.32 -14.94 -9.28
N ARG A 66 -1.41 -15.44 -8.68
CA ARG A 66 -2.14 -16.60 -9.19
C ARG A 66 -2.76 -16.31 -10.57
N MET A 67 -3.42 -15.16 -10.72
CA MET A 67 -3.95 -14.69 -12.00
C MET A 67 -2.84 -14.55 -13.04
N ALA A 68 -1.72 -13.87 -12.71
CA ALA A 68 -0.60 -13.66 -13.61
C ALA A 68 0.01 -14.99 -14.08
N ASN A 69 0.20 -15.96 -13.19
CA ASN A 69 0.69 -17.29 -13.57
C ASN A 69 -0.31 -18.05 -14.44
N ALA A 70 -1.62 -17.92 -14.21
CA ALA A 70 -2.62 -18.55 -15.04
C ALA A 70 -2.61 -17.97 -16.46
N VAL A 71 -2.51 -16.64 -16.58
CA VAL A 71 -2.38 -15.94 -17.87
C VAL A 71 -1.10 -16.37 -18.57
N GLY A 72 0.03 -16.34 -17.88
CA GLY A 72 1.33 -16.73 -18.44
C GLY A 72 1.36 -18.20 -18.87
N TYR A 73 0.82 -19.11 -18.05
CA TYR A 73 0.71 -20.52 -18.39
C TYR A 73 -0.12 -20.76 -19.65
N ARG A 74 -1.28 -20.10 -19.76
CA ARG A 74 -2.17 -20.25 -20.91
C ARG A 74 -1.51 -19.71 -22.19
N TYR A 75 -0.87 -18.55 -22.09
CA TYR A 75 -0.10 -17.96 -23.18
C TYR A 75 1.04 -18.86 -23.66
N ILE A 76 1.87 -19.38 -22.75
CA ILE A 76 2.98 -20.28 -23.11
C ILE A 76 2.48 -21.55 -23.80
N ARG A 77 1.36 -22.12 -23.31
CA ARG A 77 0.87 -23.43 -23.78
C ARG A 77 0.09 -23.35 -25.09
N HIS A 78 -0.67 -22.29 -25.31
CA HIS A 78 -1.63 -22.20 -26.41
C HIS A 78 -1.43 -20.98 -27.31
N GLY A 79 -0.59 -20.02 -26.94
CA GLY A 79 -0.56 -18.72 -27.59
C GLY A 79 -1.91 -17.99 -27.52
N PHE A 80 -2.08 -16.95 -28.33
CA PHE A 80 -3.32 -16.17 -28.38
C PHE A 80 -4.48 -16.83 -29.13
N GLN A 81 -4.15 -17.67 -30.12
CA GLN A 81 -5.13 -18.26 -31.05
C GLN A 81 -5.26 -19.78 -30.90
N GLY A 82 -4.65 -20.38 -29.87
CA GLY A 82 -4.75 -21.82 -29.66
C GLY A 82 -6.14 -22.27 -29.19
N ASP A 83 -6.32 -23.58 -29.12
CA ASP A 83 -7.60 -24.26 -28.83
C ASP A 83 -8.25 -23.90 -27.49
N GLN A 84 -7.56 -23.16 -26.61
CA GLN A 84 -8.05 -22.73 -25.30
C GLN A 84 -7.84 -21.22 -25.12
N PRO A 85 -8.65 -20.36 -25.78
CA PRO A 85 -8.56 -18.92 -25.64
C PRO A 85 -8.91 -18.48 -24.21
N ILE A 86 -8.46 -17.28 -23.82
CA ILE A 86 -8.94 -16.62 -22.61
C ILE A 86 -10.42 -16.31 -22.80
N ASP A 87 -11.27 -17.06 -22.13
CA ASP A 87 -12.72 -17.00 -22.21
C ASP A 87 -13.32 -16.35 -20.96
N LYS A 88 -14.62 -16.07 -21.01
CA LYS A 88 -15.34 -15.44 -19.89
C LYS A 88 -15.17 -16.23 -18.58
N TYR A 89 -15.21 -17.57 -18.63
CA TYR A 89 -15.05 -18.42 -17.45
C TYR A 89 -13.67 -18.28 -16.81
N PHE A 90 -12.61 -18.13 -17.62
CA PHE A 90 -11.27 -17.86 -17.09
C PHE A 90 -11.18 -16.50 -16.40
N VAL A 91 -11.77 -15.47 -17.00
CA VAL A 91 -11.81 -14.13 -16.39
C VAL A 91 -12.55 -14.18 -15.05
N GLU A 92 -13.69 -14.88 -14.98
CA GLU A 92 -14.45 -15.07 -13.74
C GLU A 92 -13.67 -15.87 -12.69
N GLN A 93 -12.95 -16.92 -13.09
CA GLN A 93 -12.16 -17.78 -12.20
C GLN A 93 -10.98 -17.04 -11.56
N PHE A 94 -10.36 -16.12 -12.28
CA PHE A 94 -9.18 -15.38 -11.84
C PHE A 94 -9.46 -13.90 -11.53
N ALA A 95 -10.73 -13.54 -11.34
CA ALA A 95 -11.13 -12.23 -10.88
C ALA A 95 -10.49 -11.92 -9.51
N ILE A 96 -9.96 -10.71 -9.36
CA ILE A 96 -9.31 -10.27 -8.13
C ILE A 96 -10.40 -9.76 -7.17
N ALA A 97 -10.24 -10.02 -5.88
CA ALA A 97 -11.18 -9.51 -4.89
C ALA A 97 -11.04 -7.99 -4.75
N ASN A 98 -12.17 -7.27 -4.75
CA ASN A 98 -12.17 -5.82 -4.53
C ASN A 98 -11.57 -5.45 -3.17
N PRO A 99 -10.63 -4.48 -3.11
CA PRO A 99 -10.04 -4.02 -1.87
C PRO A 99 -11.09 -3.28 -1.02
N LYS A 100 -11.25 -3.69 0.23
CA LYS A 100 -12.22 -3.10 1.17
C LYS A 100 -11.54 -2.21 2.19
N LEU A 101 -10.38 -2.63 2.70
CA LEU A 101 -9.66 -1.91 3.76
C LEU A 101 -9.00 -0.66 3.23
N TYR A 102 -8.35 -0.70 2.06
CA TYR A 102 -7.79 0.48 1.44
C TYR A 102 -8.82 1.59 1.20
N LEU A 103 -9.99 1.24 0.66
CA LEU A 103 -11.06 2.20 0.44
C LEU A 103 -11.60 2.77 1.76
N ALA A 104 -11.77 1.94 2.78
CA ALA A 104 -12.20 2.38 4.11
C ALA A 104 -11.17 3.27 4.82
N LEU A 105 -9.88 3.09 4.52
CA LEU A 105 -8.77 3.82 5.13
C LEU A 105 -8.21 4.94 4.24
N ALA A 106 -8.79 5.22 3.08
CA ALA A 106 -8.25 6.16 2.09
C ALA A 106 -7.94 7.55 2.68
N SER A 107 -8.81 8.06 3.56
CA SER A 107 -8.61 9.36 4.24
C SER A 107 -7.45 9.36 5.24
N LYS A 108 -6.99 8.18 5.69
CA LYS A 108 -5.92 7.99 6.68
C LYS A 108 -4.59 7.54 6.07
N VAL A 109 -4.56 7.16 4.78
CA VAL A 109 -3.31 6.77 4.09
C VAL A 109 -2.25 7.88 4.18
N GLY A 110 -2.66 9.14 4.18
CA GLY A 110 -1.77 10.29 4.34
C GLY A 110 -1.08 10.40 5.71
N MET A 111 -1.47 9.60 6.71
CA MET A 111 -0.78 9.53 8.00
C MET A 111 0.49 8.68 7.94
N LEU A 112 0.61 7.80 6.94
CA LEU A 112 1.79 6.98 6.73
C LEU A 112 2.98 7.85 6.29
N GLN A 113 4.19 7.29 6.38
CA GLN A 113 5.37 7.93 5.79
C GLN A 113 5.16 8.08 4.28
N SER A 114 5.58 9.20 3.70
CA SER A 114 5.25 9.57 2.31
C SER A 114 5.62 8.50 1.28
N HIS A 115 6.78 7.86 1.44
CA HIS A 115 7.20 6.76 0.56
C HIS A 115 6.30 5.52 0.74
N LEU A 116 5.89 5.19 1.97
CA LEU A 116 5.03 4.05 2.24
C LEU A 116 3.63 4.28 1.66
N ALA A 117 3.09 5.49 1.83
CA ALA A 117 1.82 5.89 1.23
C ALA A 117 1.88 5.77 -0.31
N LEU A 118 2.97 6.23 -0.94
CA LEU A 118 3.14 6.14 -2.39
C LEU A 118 3.19 4.68 -2.87
N GLU A 119 3.95 3.81 -2.20
CA GLU A 119 4.04 2.40 -2.59
C GLU A 119 2.72 1.65 -2.38
N VAL A 120 1.97 1.96 -1.31
CA VAL A 120 0.63 1.42 -1.10
C VAL A 120 -0.30 1.83 -2.24
N VAL A 121 -0.38 3.13 -2.56
CA VAL A 121 -1.23 3.62 -3.65
C VAL A 121 -0.83 3.02 -4.99
N ARG A 122 0.49 2.94 -5.27
CA ARG A 122 1.01 2.32 -6.49
C ARG A 122 0.60 0.85 -6.57
N PHE A 123 0.71 0.10 -5.48
CA PHE A 123 0.27 -1.30 -5.45
C PHE A 123 -1.19 -1.44 -5.88
N TYR A 124 -2.12 -0.72 -5.25
CA TYR A 124 -3.54 -0.81 -5.60
C TYR A 124 -3.82 -0.37 -7.04
N ALA A 125 -3.15 0.69 -7.51
CA ALA A 125 -3.28 1.14 -8.90
C ALA A 125 -2.83 0.06 -9.90
N ARG A 126 -1.75 -0.67 -9.61
CA ARG A 126 -1.28 -1.77 -10.46
C ARG A 126 -2.20 -2.99 -10.41
N VAL A 127 -2.79 -3.29 -9.26
CA VAL A 127 -3.81 -4.34 -9.14
C VAL A 127 -5.03 -4.00 -9.99
N GLU A 128 -5.55 -2.78 -9.87
CA GLU A 128 -6.70 -2.29 -10.64
C GLU A 128 -6.39 -2.27 -12.15
N GLU A 129 -5.19 -1.86 -12.54
CA GLU A 129 -4.74 -1.87 -13.94
C GLU A 129 -4.74 -3.30 -14.50
N ALA A 130 -4.15 -4.26 -13.77
CA ALA A 130 -4.12 -5.66 -14.20
C ALA A 130 -5.54 -6.27 -14.29
N GLU A 131 -6.41 -5.98 -13.33
CA GLU A 131 -7.81 -6.40 -13.32
C GLU A 131 -8.59 -5.83 -14.51
N THR A 132 -8.38 -4.54 -14.82
CA THR A 132 -9.02 -3.85 -15.95
C THR A 132 -8.61 -4.45 -17.29
N TRP A 133 -7.36 -4.87 -17.43
CA TRP A 133 -6.83 -5.44 -18.67
C TRP A 133 -7.20 -6.92 -18.87
N LEU A 134 -7.43 -7.68 -17.80
CA LEU A 134 -7.76 -9.11 -17.87
C LEU A 134 -8.94 -9.43 -18.83
N PRO A 135 -10.13 -8.81 -18.71
CA PRO A 135 -11.24 -9.11 -19.61
C PRO A 135 -10.96 -8.70 -21.06
N ARG A 136 -10.03 -7.76 -21.28
CA ARG A 136 -9.69 -7.29 -22.63
C ARG A 136 -8.86 -8.31 -23.41
N LEU A 137 -8.25 -9.28 -22.73
CA LEU A 137 -7.59 -10.43 -23.37
C LEU A 137 -8.58 -11.42 -23.99
N GLN A 138 -9.88 -11.32 -23.65
CA GLN A 138 -10.90 -12.16 -24.26
C GLN A 138 -11.01 -11.87 -25.76
N VAL A 139 -11.02 -12.94 -26.56
CA VAL A 139 -11.24 -12.87 -28.01
C VAL A 139 -12.63 -12.31 -28.27
N ASP A 140 -12.68 -11.27 -29.07
CA ASP A 140 -13.91 -10.58 -29.42
C ASP A 140 -13.90 -10.30 -30.93
N CYS A 141 -14.78 -10.99 -31.64
CA CYS A 141 -14.88 -10.91 -33.09
C CYS A 141 -15.29 -9.53 -33.60
N GLU A 142 -15.85 -8.67 -32.74
CA GLU A 142 -16.23 -7.30 -33.09
C GLU A 142 -15.03 -6.35 -33.04
N ARG A 143 -13.94 -6.72 -32.35
CA ARG A 143 -12.73 -5.90 -32.23
C ARG A 143 -11.70 -6.28 -33.32
N PRO A 144 -11.18 -5.31 -34.09
CA PRO A 144 -10.23 -5.60 -35.19
C PRO A 144 -8.79 -5.86 -34.70
N TYR A 145 -8.54 -5.83 -33.39
CA TYR A 145 -7.22 -6.01 -32.81
C TYR A 145 -7.30 -6.81 -31.50
N THR A 146 -6.19 -7.45 -31.14
CA THR A 146 -6.03 -8.22 -29.89
C THR A 146 -5.00 -7.54 -28.99
N TYR A 147 -5.24 -7.56 -27.68
CA TYR A 147 -4.28 -7.04 -26.70
C TYR A 147 -3.24 -8.11 -26.31
N GLY A 148 -1.98 -7.70 -26.22
CA GLY A 148 -0.89 -8.55 -25.73
C GLY A 148 -0.98 -8.86 -24.23
N VAL A 149 -0.36 -9.95 -23.78
CA VAL A 149 -0.45 -10.41 -22.39
C VAL A 149 0.32 -9.49 -21.45
N LYS A 150 1.29 -8.74 -22.00
CA LYS A 150 2.05 -7.71 -21.28
C LYS A 150 1.15 -6.69 -20.57
N TYR A 151 0.00 -6.35 -21.15
CA TYR A 151 -0.93 -5.38 -20.54
C TYR A 151 -1.50 -5.86 -19.19
N VAL A 152 -1.55 -7.18 -18.98
CA VAL A 152 -1.94 -7.79 -17.70
C VAL A 152 -0.71 -8.18 -16.87
N LEU A 153 0.30 -8.77 -17.51
CA LEU A 153 1.46 -9.32 -16.83
C LEU A 153 2.36 -8.24 -16.23
N ASP A 154 2.63 -7.14 -16.95
CA ASP A 154 3.51 -6.06 -16.46
C ASP A 154 2.97 -5.45 -15.17
N PRO A 155 1.73 -4.92 -15.11
CA PRO A 155 1.21 -4.36 -13.86
C PRO A 155 1.05 -5.42 -12.76
N ALA A 156 0.70 -6.66 -13.09
CA ALA A 156 0.58 -7.72 -12.09
C ALA A 156 1.94 -8.09 -11.45
N ILE A 157 2.98 -8.24 -12.26
CA ILE A 157 4.35 -8.52 -11.81
C ILE A 157 4.87 -7.34 -10.98
N ASP A 158 4.68 -6.11 -11.46
CA ASP A 158 5.05 -4.89 -10.73
C ASP A 158 4.32 -4.77 -9.40
N ALA A 159 3.03 -5.10 -9.32
CA ALA A 159 2.28 -5.11 -8.07
C ALA A 159 2.88 -6.11 -7.07
N VAL A 160 3.24 -7.31 -7.54
CA VAL A 160 3.74 -8.38 -6.66
C VAL A 160 5.16 -8.14 -6.19
N ILE A 161 6.06 -7.78 -7.10
CA ILE A 161 7.47 -7.52 -6.78
C ILE A 161 7.64 -6.16 -6.12
N GLY A 162 7.06 -5.12 -6.71
CA GLY A 162 7.29 -3.72 -6.36
C GLY A 162 6.83 -3.33 -4.96
N VAL A 163 5.81 -4.00 -4.41
CA VAL A 163 5.33 -3.73 -3.05
C VAL A 163 6.20 -4.34 -1.93
N THR A 164 7.14 -5.22 -2.27
CA THR A 164 7.95 -5.94 -1.28
C THR A 164 8.72 -5.03 -0.32
N PRO A 165 9.39 -3.95 -0.76
CA PRO A 165 10.07 -3.03 0.15
C PRO A 165 9.11 -2.36 1.16
N ALA A 166 7.90 -2.01 0.73
CA ALA A 166 6.88 -1.43 1.60
C ALA A 166 6.43 -2.42 2.68
N LEU A 167 6.24 -3.69 2.32
CA LEU A 167 5.91 -4.74 3.28
C LEU A 167 7.00 -4.90 4.34
N ARG A 168 8.29 -4.88 3.95
CA ARG A 168 9.42 -4.94 4.90
C ARG A 168 9.43 -3.79 5.90
N ILE A 169 9.05 -2.60 5.44
CA ILE A 169 8.94 -1.41 6.31
C ILE A 169 7.81 -1.60 7.30
N ILE A 170 6.63 -2.07 6.85
CA ILE A 170 5.49 -2.30 7.73
C ILE A 170 5.80 -3.40 8.76
N GLU A 171 6.41 -4.51 8.33
CA GLU A 171 6.80 -5.62 9.22
C GLU A 171 7.72 -5.13 10.34
N LYS A 172 8.73 -4.33 9.99
CA LYS A 172 9.64 -3.71 10.96
C LYS A 172 8.93 -2.73 11.89
N MET A 173 8.03 -1.90 11.36
CA MET A 173 7.27 -0.93 12.15
C MET A 173 6.32 -1.60 13.13
N ALA A 174 5.70 -2.71 12.73
CA ALA A 174 4.67 -3.42 13.48
C ALA A 174 5.23 -4.55 14.36
N GLY A 175 6.51 -4.92 14.21
CA GLY A 175 7.09 -6.06 14.91
C GLY A 175 6.52 -7.41 14.44
N ILE A 176 6.19 -7.53 13.15
CA ILE A 176 5.71 -8.78 12.55
C ILE A 176 6.90 -9.73 12.44
N ILE A 177 6.78 -10.93 13.03
CA ILE A 177 7.84 -11.95 13.06
C ILE A 177 7.81 -12.79 11.78
N ASP A 178 6.61 -13.19 11.35
CA ASP A 178 6.42 -14.02 10.16
C ASP A 178 6.26 -13.15 8.92
N GLU A 179 7.39 -12.87 8.28
CA GLU A 179 7.49 -12.10 7.05
C GLU A 179 6.66 -12.69 5.91
N ALA A 180 6.00 -11.84 5.12
CA ALA A 180 5.22 -12.29 3.97
C ALA A 180 6.12 -12.86 2.86
N GLY A 181 6.06 -14.18 2.66
CA GLY A 181 6.77 -14.88 1.59
C GLY A 181 6.39 -14.40 0.19
N MET A 182 7.35 -14.37 -0.73
CA MET A 182 7.16 -13.97 -2.12
C MET A 182 6.27 -14.98 -2.85
N PRO A 183 5.13 -14.58 -3.45
CA PRO A 183 4.32 -15.47 -4.26
C PRO A 183 5.08 -15.94 -5.50
N ASP A 184 4.79 -17.16 -5.95
CA ASP A 184 5.35 -17.68 -7.20
C ASP A 184 4.89 -16.82 -8.39
N LEU A 185 5.83 -16.46 -9.27
CA LEU A 185 5.60 -15.71 -10.51
C LEU A 185 6.27 -16.36 -11.71
N LYS A 186 6.74 -17.61 -11.59
CA LYS A 186 7.58 -18.24 -12.61
C LYS A 186 6.93 -18.21 -14.00
N LYS A 187 5.65 -18.59 -14.11
CA LYS A 187 4.94 -18.64 -15.39
C LYS A 187 4.62 -17.26 -15.95
N ALA A 188 4.36 -16.29 -15.08
CA ALA A 188 4.16 -14.90 -15.49
C ALA A 188 5.45 -14.31 -16.08
N LEU A 189 6.60 -14.53 -15.43
CA LEU A 189 7.90 -14.06 -15.88
C LEU A 189 8.33 -14.71 -17.19
N ASP A 190 8.22 -16.05 -17.29
CA ASP A 190 8.52 -16.80 -18.52
C ASP A 190 7.71 -16.25 -19.71
N ALA A 191 6.41 -15.98 -19.50
CA ALA A 191 5.53 -15.44 -20.54
C ALA A 191 5.87 -13.99 -20.93
N GLN A 192 6.20 -13.15 -19.94
CA GLN A 192 6.61 -11.76 -20.19
C GLN A 192 7.90 -11.70 -21.02
N GLU A 193 8.86 -12.59 -20.75
CA GLU A 193 10.11 -12.67 -21.50
C GLU A 193 9.88 -13.11 -22.96
N LEU A 194 9.04 -14.13 -23.18
CA LEU A 194 8.68 -14.58 -24.53
C LEU A 194 7.98 -13.47 -25.35
N GLU A 195 7.04 -12.75 -24.76
CA GLU A 195 6.35 -11.62 -25.41
C GLU A 195 7.33 -10.50 -25.78
N LYS A 196 8.33 -10.22 -24.92
CA LYS A 196 9.39 -9.25 -25.20
C LYS A 196 10.25 -9.68 -26.38
N MET A 197 10.64 -10.96 -26.44
CA MET A 197 11.42 -11.51 -27.55
C MET A 197 10.64 -11.45 -28.88
N GLN A 198 9.35 -11.79 -28.87
CA GLN A 198 8.50 -11.69 -30.07
C GLN A 198 8.36 -10.24 -30.52
N SER A 199 8.06 -9.32 -29.60
CA SER A 199 7.93 -7.89 -29.90
C SER A 199 9.21 -7.27 -30.47
N GLN A 200 10.39 -7.78 -30.10
CA GLN A 200 11.67 -7.35 -30.67
C GLN A 200 11.88 -7.92 -32.07
N ALA A 201 11.62 -9.21 -32.26
CA ALA A 201 11.75 -9.87 -33.56
C ALA A 201 10.82 -9.27 -34.61
N ASP A 202 9.60 -8.86 -34.23
CA ASP A 202 8.67 -8.21 -35.15
C ASP A 202 9.18 -6.81 -35.57
N ARG A 203 9.75 -6.05 -34.65
CA ARG A 203 10.35 -4.72 -34.96
C ARG A 203 11.58 -4.80 -35.87
N GLU A 204 12.29 -5.92 -35.88
CA GLU A 204 13.45 -6.11 -36.77
C GLU A 204 13.03 -6.55 -38.18
N ARG A 205 11.78 -6.98 -38.37
CA ARG A 205 11.22 -7.40 -39.66
C ARG A 205 10.55 -6.26 -40.44
N ASP A 206 10.11 -5.23 -39.73
CA ASP A 206 9.51 -4.00 -40.28
C ASP A 206 10.58 -2.98 -40.68
#